data_AF-A0A934ZLK2-F1
#
_entry.id   AF-A0A934ZLK2-F1
#
_cell.length_a   1.000
_cell.length_b   1.000
_cell.length_c   1.000
_cell.angle_alpha   90.00
_cell.angle_beta   90.00
_cell.angle_gamma   90.00
#
_symmetry.space_group_name_H-M   'P 1'
#
loop_
_entity.id
_entity.type
_entity.pdbx_description
1 polymer ?
#
loop_
_entity_poly.entity_id
_entity_poly.type
_entity_poly.pdbx_seq_one_letter_code
_entity_poly.pdbx_strand_id
1 'polypeptide(L)'
;MSSRASIALLTAFTALVGCGPNYRYVYDGESAFERCYGLDYDTAVADAARSSCWSAWLQSYSYGANPDRVDFARNRLAALGTGDRRDAAAPSSGANTASLNPSAVPGAATPASAPPPR
;
A
#
# COMPACT_ATOMS: atom_id res chain seq x y z
N MET A 1 16.64 -46.86 19.02
CA MET A 1 17.20 -45.99 17.96
C MET A 1 16.12 -45.19 17.22
N SER A 2 14.90 -45.70 17.04
CA SER A 2 13.80 -45.01 16.34
C SER A 2 13.34 -43.67 16.95
N SER A 3 13.27 -43.54 18.29
CA SER A 3 12.78 -42.30 18.93
C SER A 3 13.68 -41.08 18.70
N ARG A 4 15.00 -41.27 18.56
CA ARG A 4 15.94 -40.17 18.30
C ARG A 4 15.81 -39.64 16.86
N ALA A 5 15.55 -40.54 15.91
CA ALA A 5 15.28 -40.17 14.52
C ALA A 5 13.94 -39.44 14.38
N SER A 6 12.90 -39.88 15.09
CA SER A 6 11.58 -39.22 15.08
C SER A 6 11.60 -37.81 15.67
N ILE A 7 12.36 -37.58 16.74
CA ILE A 7 12.53 -36.24 17.33
C ILE A 7 13.25 -35.32 16.35
N ALA A 8 14.36 -35.78 15.75
CA ALA A 8 15.10 -34.97 14.78
C ALA A 8 14.25 -34.58 13.55
N LEU A 9 13.39 -35.48 13.07
CA LEU A 9 12.48 -35.22 11.95
C LEU A 9 11.38 -34.20 12.31
N LEU A 10 10.81 -34.30 13.50
CA LEU A 10 9.81 -33.35 14.00
C LEU A 10 10.38 -31.95 14.20
N THR A 11 11.61 -31.84 14.72
CA THR A 11 12.29 -30.55 14.92
C THR A 11 12.67 -29.90 13.58
N ALA A 12 13.13 -30.70 12.61
CA ALA A 12 13.44 -30.20 11.26
C ALA A 12 12.18 -29.69 10.53
N PHE A 13 11.04 -30.38 10.68
CA PHE A 13 9.80 -29.99 10.01
C PHE A 13 9.23 -28.69 10.59
N THR A 14 9.27 -28.50 11.91
CA THR A 14 8.79 -27.26 12.55
C THR A 14 9.64 -26.04 12.21
N ALA A 15 10.95 -26.20 11.99
CA ALA A 15 11.82 -25.11 11.56
C ALA A 15 11.49 -24.58 10.15
N LEU A 16 10.87 -25.39 9.28
CA LEU A 16 10.51 -24.99 7.91
C LEU A 16 9.19 -24.20 7.82
N VAL A 17 8.32 -24.28 8.84
CA VAL A 17 6.99 -23.62 8.81
C VAL A 17 7.03 -22.17 9.31
N GLY A 18 8.17 -21.69 9.81
CA GLY A 18 8.32 -20.36 10.40
C GLY A 18 8.53 -19.19 9.41
N CYS A 19 8.86 -19.47 8.14
CA CYS A 19 9.12 -18.45 7.13
C CYS A 19 7.92 -18.26 6.20
N GLY A 20 6.83 -17.68 6.72
CA GLY A 20 5.66 -17.31 5.93
C GLY A 20 5.76 -15.91 5.32
N PRO A 21 4.97 -15.60 4.27
CA PRO A 21 4.90 -14.25 3.71
C PRO A 21 4.44 -13.25 4.77
N ASN A 22 5.14 -12.11 4.85
CA ASN A 22 4.79 -11.03 5.78
C ASN A 22 3.62 -10.21 5.20
N TYR A 23 2.39 -10.67 5.41
CA TYR A 23 1.18 -9.95 4.99
C TYR A 23 1.07 -8.55 5.59
N ARG A 24 1.66 -8.32 6.78
CA ARG A 24 1.67 -7.01 7.41
C ARG A 24 2.45 -6.01 6.56
N TYR A 25 3.59 -6.42 6.01
CA TYR A 25 4.41 -5.56 5.18
C TYR A 25 3.68 -5.09 3.91
N VAL A 26 2.94 -5.98 3.24
CA VAL A 26 2.15 -5.63 2.06
C VAL A 26 1.04 -4.65 2.43
N TYR A 27 0.30 -4.93 3.50
CA TYR A 27 -0.78 -4.07 3.98
C TYR A 27 -0.29 -2.66 4.39
N ASP A 28 0.84 -2.59 5.09
CA ASP A 28 1.46 -1.33 5.48
C ASP A 28 1.91 -0.55 4.23
N GLY A 29 2.41 -1.25 3.21
CA GLY A 29 2.76 -0.66 1.91
C GLY A 29 1.56 -0.09 1.16
N GLU A 30 0.43 -0.80 1.12
CA GLU A 30 -0.81 -0.29 0.51
C GLU A 30 -1.31 0.96 1.25
N SER A 31 -1.35 0.90 2.59
CA SER A 31 -1.78 2.03 3.43
C SER A 31 -0.87 3.25 3.26
N ALA A 32 0.44 3.04 3.15
CA ALA A 32 1.41 4.10 2.90
C ALA A 32 1.26 4.69 1.50
N PHE A 33 0.97 3.87 0.48
CA PHE A 33 0.70 4.34 -0.88
C PHE A 33 -0.51 5.28 -0.89
N GLU A 34 -1.65 4.86 -0.32
CA GLU A 34 -2.87 5.68 -0.31
C GLU A 34 -2.67 7.01 0.42
N ARG A 35 -1.81 7.02 1.45
CA ARG A 35 -1.43 8.26 2.15
C ARG A 35 -0.63 9.20 1.24
N CYS A 36 0.39 8.71 0.54
CA CYS A 36 1.14 9.55 -0.40
C CYS A 36 0.27 10.03 -1.56
N TYR A 37 -0.61 9.16 -2.06
CA TYR A 37 -1.58 9.50 -3.09
C TYR A 37 -2.53 10.62 -2.63
N GLY A 38 -3.05 10.56 -1.40
CA GLY A 38 -3.87 11.64 -0.84
C GLY A 38 -3.13 12.99 -0.76
N LEU A 39 -1.85 12.98 -0.37
CA LEU A 39 -1.02 14.19 -0.27
C LEU A 39 -0.77 14.88 -1.62
N ASP A 40 -0.91 14.16 -2.73
CA ASP A 40 -0.79 14.76 -4.07
C ASP A 40 -1.94 15.72 -4.39
N TYR A 41 -3.10 15.53 -3.76
CA TYR A 41 -4.30 16.37 -3.96
C TYR A 41 -4.43 17.49 -2.93
N ASP A 42 -3.65 17.45 -1.85
CA ASP A 42 -3.66 18.50 -0.83
C ASP A 42 -2.75 19.67 -1.26
N THR A 43 -3.36 20.78 -1.67
CA THR A 43 -2.65 21.98 -2.14
C THR A 43 -1.85 22.69 -1.05
N ALA A 44 -2.10 22.40 0.23
CA ALA A 44 -1.31 22.92 1.34
C ALA A 44 0.04 22.19 1.49
N VAL A 45 0.20 21.01 0.88
CA VAL A 45 1.41 20.20 0.97
C VAL A 45 2.41 20.60 -0.11
N ALA A 46 3.61 21.00 0.32
CA ALA A 46 4.69 21.35 -0.60
C ALA A 46 5.16 20.15 -1.43
N ASP A 47 5.59 20.41 -2.68
CA ASP A 47 6.08 19.36 -3.59
C ASP A 47 7.27 18.57 -3.02
N ALA A 48 8.11 19.22 -2.21
CA ALA A 48 9.22 18.56 -1.50
C ALA A 48 8.73 17.52 -0.49
N ALA A 49 7.59 17.76 0.18
CA ALA A 49 6.99 16.79 1.09
C ALA A 49 6.38 15.62 0.31
N ARG A 50 5.71 15.89 -0.81
CA ARG A 50 5.16 14.85 -1.70
C ARG A 50 6.26 13.95 -2.26
N SER A 51 7.35 14.54 -2.77
CA SER A 51 8.49 13.79 -3.31
C SER A 51 9.20 12.96 -2.23
N SER A 52 9.31 13.49 -1.00
CA SER A 52 9.81 12.72 0.14
C SER A 52 8.91 11.52 0.49
N CYS A 53 7.59 11.66 0.39
CA CYS A 53 6.65 10.56 0.62
C CYS A 53 6.84 9.45 -0.42
N TRP A 54 6.84 9.82 -1.70
CA TRP A 54 6.99 8.85 -2.79
C TRP A 54 8.34 8.14 -2.80
N SER A 55 9.43 8.87 -2.54
CA SER A 55 10.76 8.27 -2.43
C SER A 55 10.86 7.30 -1.25
N ALA A 56 10.33 7.65 -0.08
CA ALA A 56 10.30 6.76 1.08
C ALA A 56 9.46 5.50 0.83
N TRP A 57 8.31 5.64 0.15
CA TRP A 57 7.48 4.50 -0.23
C TRP A 57 8.20 3.56 -1.19
N LEU A 58 8.84 4.09 -2.24
CA LEU A 58 9.61 3.28 -3.20
C LEU A 58 10.77 2.55 -2.52
N GLN A 59 11.45 3.19 -1.58
CA GLN A 59 12.56 2.57 -0.86
C GLN A 59 12.09 1.46 0.09
N SER A 60 10.91 1.63 0.70
CA SER A 60 10.47 0.79 1.82
C SER A 60 9.51 -0.31 1.43
N TYR A 61 8.72 -0.13 0.36
CA TYR A 61 7.56 -0.99 0.03
C TYR A 61 7.48 -1.43 -1.43
N SER A 62 8.43 -1.04 -2.30
CA SER A 62 8.38 -1.45 -3.72
C SER A 62 8.58 -2.96 -3.93
N TYR A 63 9.25 -3.64 -3.01
CA TYR A 63 9.43 -5.08 -3.08
C TYR A 63 8.12 -5.82 -2.78
N GLY A 64 7.61 -6.58 -3.74
CA GLY A 64 6.36 -7.33 -3.58
C GLY A 64 5.08 -6.49 -3.68
N ALA A 65 5.19 -5.19 -3.93
CA ALA A 65 4.05 -4.36 -4.30
C ALA A 65 3.55 -4.68 -5.72
N ASN A 66 2.29 -4.31 -6.00
CA ASN A 66 1.75 -4.38 -7.35
C ASN A 66 2.61 -3.52 -8.32
N PRO A 67 3.07 -4.07 -9.46
CA PRO A 67 3.94 -3.36 -10.40
C PRO A 67 3.35 -2.02 -10.88
N ASP A 68 2.04 -1.94 -11.09
CA ASP A 68 1.36 -0.71 -11.52
C ASP A 68 1.52 0.42 -10.49
N ARG A 69 1.48 0.08 -9.19
CA ARG A 69 1.71 1.05 -8.11
C ARG A 69 3.17 1.50 -8.05
N VAL A 70 4.10 0.58 -8.31
CA VAL A 70 5.53 0.93 -8.37
C VAL A 70 5.79 1.89 -9.53
N ASP A 71 5.23 1.62 -10.71
CA ASP A 71 5.40 2.48 -11.87
C ASP A 71 4.69 3.83 -11.69
N PHE A 72 3.50 3.85 -11.09
CA PHE A 72 2.83 5.09 -10.70
C PHE A 72 3.72 5.94 -9.79
N ALA A 73 4.24 5.36 -8.70
CA ALA A 73 5.06 6.09 -7.73
C ALA A 73 6.36 6.64 -8.35
N ARG A 74 7.02 5.88 -9.23
CA ARG A 74 8.20 6.34 -9.98
C ARG A 74 7.86 7.52 -10.89
N ASN A 75 6.79 7.40 -11.67
CA ASN A 75 6.34 8.44 -12.58
C ASN A 75 5.97 9.72 -11.83
N ARG A 76 5.32 9.57 -10.68
CA ARG A 76 4.93 10.70 -9.84
C ARG A 76 6.14 11.40 -9.23
N LEU A 77 7.10 10.65 -8.69
CA LEU A 77 8.34 11.20 -8.16
C LEU A 77 9.11 11.97 -9.24
N ALA A 78 9.17 11.44 -10.47
CA ALA A 78 9.78 12.12 -11.60
C ALA A 78 9.06 13.44 -11.96
N ALA A 79 7.73 13.44 -12.02
CA ALA A 79 6.93 14.62 -12.33
C ALA A 79 7.10 15.76 -11.30
N LEU A 80 7.22 15.40 -10.02
CA LEU A 80 7.48 16.35 -8.93
C LEU A 80 8.89 16.96 -9.04
N GLY A 81 9.88 16.19 -9.51
CA GLY A 81 11.24 16.68 -9.72
C GLY A 81 11.38 17.65 -10.90
N THR A 82 10.53 17.54 -11.92
CA THR A 82 10.53 18.44 -13.09
C THR A 82 9.73 19.73 -12.87
N GLY A 83 9.17 19.95 -11.67
CA GLY A 83 8.34 21.11 -11.38
C GLY A 83 7.02 21.13 -12.16
N ASP A 84 6.58 19.96 -12.65
CA ASP A 84 5.32 19.85 -13.38
C ASP A 84 4.18 19.93 -12.36
N ARG A 85 3.75 21.16 -12.08
CA ARG A 85 2.49 21.46 -11.40
C ARG A 85 1.36 21.04 -12.32
N ARG A 86 1.13 19.73 -12.43
CA ARG A 86 -0.17 19.26 -12.87
C ARG A 86 -1.05 19.33 -11.65
N ASP A 87 -1.93 20.33 -11.67
CA ASP A 87 -3.27 20.22 -11.14
C ASP A 87 -3.68 18.76 -11.34
N ALA A 88 -3.71 18.02 -10.25
CA ALA A 88 -4.04 16.62 -10.30
C ALA A 88 -5.46 16.61 -10.88
N ALA A 89 -5.57 16.26 -12.16
CA ALA A 89 -6.83 15.96 -12.77
C ALA A 89 -7.39 14.83 -11.92
N ALA A 90 -8.26 15.21 -10.97
CA ALA A 90 -9.19 14.30 -10.35
C ALA A 90 -9.74 13.46 -11.50
N PRO A 91 -9.81 12.13 -11.38
CA PRO A 91 -10.52 11.36 -12.38
C PRO A 91 -11.89 12.01 -12.52
N SER A 92 -12.15 12.62 -13.68
CA SER A 92 -13.46 13.13 -14.01
C SER A 92 -14.37 11.93 -13.87
N SER A 93 -15.14 11.89 -12.78
CA SER A 93 -16.24 10.94 -12.62
C SER A 93 -17.11 11.16 -13.85
N GLY A 94 -16.92 10.27 -14.83
CA GLY A 94 -17.60 10.35 -16.10
C GLY A 94 -19.08 10.38 -15.79
N ALA A 95 -19.71 11.50 -16.13
CA ALA A 95 -21.15 11.60 -16.22
C ALA A 95 -21.59 10.66 -17.34
N ASN A 96 -21.80 9.39 -16.99
CA ASN A 96 -22.59 8.46 -17.76
C ASN A 96 -23.79 8.09 -16.90
N THR A 97 -24.85 8.88 -17.05
CA THR A 97 -26.21 8.46 -16.72
C THR A 97 -26.51 7.13 -17.40
N ALA A 98 -26.48 6.05 -16.64
CA ALA A 98 -27.15 4.81 -17.02
C ALA A 98 -27.55 4.00 -15.76
N SER A 99 -28.85 4.01 -15.51
CA SER A 99 -29.65 2.97 -14.84
C SER A 99 -29.56 2.85 -13.31
N LEU A 100 -30.60 3.37 -12.67
CA LEU A 100 -31.01 3.06 -11.30
C LEU A 100 -31.16 1.53 -11.12
N ASN A 101 -30.35 0.92 -10.27
CA ASN A 101 -30.69 -0.38 -9.66
C ASN A 101 -30.71 -0.22 -8.13
N PRO A 102 -31.87 -0.30 -7.47
CA PRO A 102 -31.95 -0.21 -6.02
C PRO A 102 -31.71 -1.59 -5.41
N SER A 103 -30.48 -1.83 -4.98
CA SER A 103 -30.19 -2.82 -3.95
C SER A 103 -29.07 -2.30 -3.07
N ALA A 104 -29.46 -1.33 -2.24
CA ALA A 104 -28.70 -0.93 -1.08
C ALA A 104 -29.19 -1.74 0.13
N VAL A 105 -28.27 -2.39 0.84
CA VAL A 105 -28.32 -2.36 2.31
C VAL A 105 -26.88 -2.22 2.86
N PRO A 106 -26.67 -1.40 3.91
CA PRO A 106 -25.36 -0.89 4.32
C PRO A 106 -24.84 -1.49 5.65
N GLY A 107 -23.55 -1.33 5.91
CA GLY A 107 -22.93 -1.47 7.25
C GLY A 107 -21.75 -2.47 7.26
N ALA A 108 -20.57 -2.18 7.80
CA ALA A 108 -20.14 -1.12 8.70
C ALA A 108 -18.69 -0.73 8.37
N ALA A 109 -18.44 0.58 8.24
CA ALA A 109 -17.09 1.12 8.33
C ALA A 109 -16.68 1.15 9.81
N THR A 110 -15.76 0.28 10.21
CA THR A 110 -15.01 0.47 11.46
C THR A 110 -13.74 1.26 11.14
N PRO A 111 -13.58 2.50 11.63
CA PRO A 111 -12.28 3.15 11.63
C PRO A 111 -11.46 2.58 12.80
N ALA A 112 -10.53 1.66 12.51
CA ALA A 112 -9.51 1.25 13.47
C ALA A 112 -8.15 1.81 13.04
N SER A 113 -8.03 3.15 13.08
CA SER A 113 -6.71 3.80 13.11
C SER A 113 -6.19 3.74 14.55
N ALA A 114 -5.52 2.66 14.92
CA ALA A 114 -4.68 2.65 16.11
C ALA A 114 -3.31 3.23 15.74
N PRO A 115 -2.82 4.28 16.40
CA PRO A 115 -1.45 4.74 16.22
C PRO A 115 -0.46 3.68 16.74
N PRO A 116 0.74 3.55 16.16
CA PRO A 116 1.76 2.62 16.64
C PRO A 116 2.26 3.03 18.05
N PRO A 117 2.56 2.07 18.95
CA PRO A 117 3.14 2.38 20.26
C PRO A 117 4.56 2.93 20.13
N ARG A 118 4.91 3.88 21.02
CA ARG A 118 6.25 4.47 21.16
C ARG A 118 7.19 3.56 21.94
#